data_AF-A0A226UKF4-F1
#
_entry.id   AF-A0A226UKF4-F1
#
_cell.length_a   1.000
_cell.length_b   1.000
_cell.length_c   1.000
_cell.angle_alpha   90.00
_cell.angle_beta   90.00
_cell.angle_gamma   90.00
#
_symmetry.space_group_name_H-M   'P 1'
#
loop_
_entity.id
_entity.type
_entity.pdbx_description
1 polymer ?
#
loop_
_entity_poly.entity_id
_entity_poly.type
_entity_poly.pdbx_seq_one_letter_code
_entity_poly.pdbx_strand_id
1 'polypeptide(L)'
;MQYYYLNSIAMKNVKKPLMRIANRLNTSLKKANNKRDFNAAMKAAKKLHGNQRKFVLRSLKQLKKDGSMNVGGTNLLIFGLQ
;
A
#
# COMPACT_ATOMS: atom_id res chain seq x y z
N MET A 1 -4.81 19.37 0.04
CA MET A 1 -5.77 18.66 -0.85
C MET A 1 -5.52 17.15 -1.02
N GLN A 2 -4.38 16.56 -0.63
CA GLN A 2 -4.15 15.10 -0.78
C GLN A 2 -4.94 14.22 0.25
N TYR A 3 -5.41 14.81 1.35
CA TYR A 3 -5.98 14.08 2.49
C TYR A 3 -7.40 13.52 2.24
N TYR A 4 -8.24 14.21 1.47
CA TYR A 4 -9.63 13.81 1.22
C TYR A 4 -9.76 12.52 0.36
N TYR A 5 -8.68 12.08 -0.28
CA TYR A 5 -8.68 10.92 -1.17
C TYR A 5 -8.51 9.57 -0.47
N LEU A 6 -8.12 9.56 0.81
CA LEU A 6 -7.76 8.35 1.55
C LEU A 6 -8.94 7.61 2.20
N ASN A 7 -10.13 8.22 2.26
CA ASN A 7 -11.28 7.66 2.95
C ASN A 7 -12.32 6.99 2.04
N SER A 8 -12.01 6.83 0.74
CA SER A 8 -12.89 6.11 -0.18
C SER A 8 -12.89 4.60 0.12
N ILE A 9 -14.00 3.91 -0.17
CA ILE A 9 -14.11 2.46 -0.06
C ILE A 9 -12.98 1.77 -0.86
N ALA A 10 -12.64 2.33 -2.01
CA ALA A 10 -11.54 1.84 -2.85
C ALA A 10 -10.18 1.95 -2.15
N MET A 11 -9.93 3.00 -1.35
CA MET A 11 -8.73 3.12 -0.53
C MET A 11 -8.69 2.19 0.67
N LYS A 12 -9.83 1.89 1.31
CA LYS A 12 -9.88 0.84 2.33
C LYS A 12 -9.39 -0.50 1.79
N ASN A 13 -9.72 -0.83 0.54
CA ASN A 13 -9.29 -2.08 -0.10
C ASN A 13 -7.79 -2.13 -0.43
N VAL A 14 -7.14 -0.97 -0.56
CA VAL A 14 -5.67 -0.88 -0.68
C VAL A 14 -5.00 -0.89 0.70
N LYS A 15 -5.55 -0.15 1.67
CA LYS A 15 -4.98 0.01 3.03
C LYS A 15 -5.02 -1.28 3.84
N LYS A 16 -6.14 -2.02 3.84
CA LYS A 16 -6.30 -3.27 4.62
C LYS A 16 -5.19 -4.31 4.40
N PRO A 17 -4.88 -4.73 3.15
CA PRO A 17 -3.79 -5.68 2.92
C PRO A 17 -2.41 -5.14 3.29
N LEU A 18 -2.16 -3.83 3.11
CA LEU A 18 -0.90 -3.21 3.53
C LEU A 18 -0.76 -3.21 5.07
N MET A 19 -1.83 -2.87 5.80
CA MET A 19 -1.86 -2.98 7.27
C MET A 19 -1.57 -4.39 7.76
N ARG A 20 -2.11 -5.42 7.09
CA ARG A 20 -1.83 -6.81 7.44
C ARG A 20 -0.35 -7.16 7.32
N ILE A 21 0.37 -6.54 6.39
CA ILE A 21 1.82 -6.74 6.25
C ILE A 21 2.56 -5.93 7.32
N ALA A 22 2.15 -4.68 7.57
CA ALA A 22 2.76 -3.83 8.59
C ALA A 22 2.62 -4.40 10.02
N ASN A 23 1.49 -5.05 10.32
CA ASN A 23 1.25 -5.69 11.62
C ASN A 23 1.99 -7.03 11.80
N ARG A 24 2.73 -7.51 10.80
CA ARG A 24 3.53 -8.73 10.92
C ARG A 24 4.93 -8.37 11.38
N LEU A 25 5.49 -9.21 12.26
CA LEU A 25 6.89 -9.12 12.70
C LEU A 25 7.90 -9.07 11.54
N ASN A 26 7.57 -9.70 10.41
CA ASN A 26 8.37 -9.65 9.20
C ASN A 26 7.58 -8.94 8.09
N THR A 27 8.02 -7.74 7.73
CA THR A 27 7.39 -6.88 6.72
C THR A 27 8.00 -7.05 5.32
N SER A 28 8.91 -8.01 5.14
CA SER A 28 9.55 -8.26 3.84
C SER A 28 8.54 -8.74 2.82
N LEU A 29 8.51 -8.10 1.65
CA LEU A 29 7.64 -8.46 0.54
C LEU A 29 8.07 -9.74 -0.17
N LYS A 30 9.26 -10.28 0.16
CA LYS A 30 9.75 -11.57 -0.35
C LYS A 30 8.99 -12.75 0.25
N LYS A 31 8.43 -12.60 1.46
CA LYS A 31 7.67 -13.66 2.13
C LYS A 31 6.35 -13.91 1.40
N ALA A 32 6.01 -15.18 1.15
CA ALA A 32 4.84 -15.56 0.36
C ALA A 32 3.53 -14.89 0.83
N ASN A 33 3.29 -14.85 2.14
CA ASN A 33 2.10 -14.22 2.73
C ASN A 33 2.06 -12.71 2.45
N ASN A 34 3.19 -12.03 2.58
CA ASN A 34 3.30 -10.59 2.33
C ASN A 34 3.20 -10.27 0.85
N LYS A 35 3.78 -11.10 -0.02
CA LYS A 35 3.65 -11.00 -1.48
C LYS A 35 2.18 -11.13 -1.89
N ARG A 36 1.43 -12.06 -1.29
CA ARG A 36 0.00 -12.26 -1.56
C ARG A 36 -0.81 -11.02 -1.18
N ASP A 37 -0.61 -10.51 0.04
CA ASP A 37 -1.32 -9.32 0.51
C ASP A 37 -0.93 -8.08 -0.31
N PHE A 38 0.35 -7.93 -0.66
CA PHE A 38 0.83 -6.84 -1.50
C PHE A 38 0.23 -6.89 -2.91
N ASN A 39 0.10 -8.08 -3.50
CA ASN A 39 -0.59 -8.26 -4.77
C ASN A 39 -2.08 -7.91 -4.68
N ALA A 40 -2.73 -8.19 -3.54
CA ALA A 40 -4.11 -7.76 -3.29
C ALA A 40 -4.22 -6.22 -3.26
N ALA A 41 -3.28 -5.54 -2.59
CA ALA A 41 -3.19 -4.08 -2.59
C ALA A 41 -2.99 -3.53 -4.01
N MET A 42 -2.10 -4.14 -4.81
CA MET A 42 -1.85 -3.77 -6.21
C MET A 42 -3.10 -3.96 -7.10
N LYS A 43 -3.84 -5.05 -6.91
CA LYS A 43 -5.11 -5.29 -7.64
C LYS A 43 -6.15 -4.23 -7.27
N ALA A 44 -6.30 -3.91 -5.98
CA ALA A 44 -7.20 -2.85 -5.53
C ALA A 44 -6.77 -1.47 -6.08
N ALA A 45 -5.48 -1.18 -6.11
CA ALA A 45 -4.95 0.06 -6.65
C ALA A 45 -5.24 0.25 -8.15
N LYS A 46 -5.26 -0.83 -8.94
CA LYS A 46 -5.63 -0.78 -10.35
C LYS A 46 -7.10 -0.40 -10.58
N LYS A 47 -7.98 -0.66 -9.60
CA LYS A 47 -9.40 -0.31 -9.63
C LYS A 47 -9.67 1.16 -9.25
N LEU A 48 -8.65 1.91 -8.84
CA LEU A 48 -8.78 3.34 -8.60
C LEU A 48 -8.90 4.10 -9.91
N HIS A 49 -9.45 5.30 -9.84
CA HIS A 49 -9.64 6.17 -11.00
C HIS A 49 -8.73 7.41 -10.94
N GLY A 50 -8.43 7.97 -12.10
CA GLY A 50 -7.71 9.25 -12.25
C GLY A 50 -6.32 9.29 -11.59
N ASN A 51 -6.02 10.43 -10.99
CA ASN A 51 -4.71 10.71 -10.39
C ASN A 51 -4.40 9.85 -9.16
N GLN A 52 -5.42 9.38 -8.44
CA GLN A 52 -5.25 8.46 -7.31
C GLN A 52 -4.61 7.14 -7.73
N ARG A 53 -5.08 6.56 -8.85
CA ARG A 53 -4.52 5.32 -9.40
C ARG A 53 -3.04 5.48 -9.73
N LYS A 54 -2.69 6.57 -10.43
CA LYS A 54 -1.30 6.84 -10.84
C LYS A 54 -0.39 6.98 -9.60
N PHE A 55 -0.83 7.74 -8.61
CA PHE A 55 -0.10 7.95 -7.36
C PHE A 55 0.10 6.65 -6.60
N VAL A 56 -0.98 5.93 -6.26
CA VAL A 56 -0.93 4.69 -5.48
C VAL A 56 -0.10 3.61 -6.18
N LEU A 57 -0.25 3.44 -7.50
CA LEU A 57 0.53 2.47 -8.24
C LEU A 57 2.02 2.83 -8.28
N ARG A 58 2.37 4.12 -8.37
CA ARG A 58 3.77 4.56 -8.31
C ARG A 58 4.37 4.22 -6.94
N SER A 59 3.65 4.51 -5.86
CA SER A 59 4.09 4.22 -4.50
C SER A 59 4.22 2.73 -4.23
N LEU A 60 3.26 1.91 -4.65
CA LEU A 60 3.36 0.45 -4.53
C LEU A 60 4.54 -0.10 -5.35
N LYS A 61 4.79 0.40 -6.56
CA LYS A 61 5.96 -0.01 -7.35
C LYS A 61 7.28 0.34 -6.66
N GLN A 62 7.36 1.49 -5.99
CA GLN A 62 8.52 1.89 -5.20
C GLN A 62 8.71 0.95 -4.01
N LEU A 63 7.64 0.68 -3.25
CA LEU A 63 7.65 -0.29 -2.15
C LEU A 63 8.13 -1.68 -2.61
N LYS A 64 7.71 -2.13 -3.80
CA LYS A 64 8.16 -3.40 -4.38
C LYS A 64 9.67 -3.41 -4.66
N LYS A 65 10.25 -2.28 -5.09
CA LYS A 65 11.69 -2.14 -5.31
C LYS A 65 12.46 -2.15 -3.99
N ASP A 66 11.94 -1.47 -2.97
CA ASP A 66 12.54 -1.42 -1.63
C ASP A 66 12.52 -2.80 -0.94
N GLY A 67 11.54 -3.65 -1.29
CA GLY A 67 11.51 -5.07 -0.92
C GLY A 67 11.04 -5.36 0.51
N SER A 68 10.82 -4.33 1.33
CA SER A 68 10.16 -4.43 2.63
C SER A 68 9.26 -3.23 2.90
N MET A 69 8.21 -3.46 3.70
CA MET A 69 7.51 -2.37 4.39
C MET A 69 8.32 -2.00 5.64
N ASN A 70 9.47 -1.34 5.46
CA ASN A 70 10.11 -0.73 6.62
C ASN A 70 9.20 0.36 7.16
N VAL A 71 8.78 0.19 8.42
CA VAL A 71 7.83 1.07 9.13
C VAL A 71 8.46 2.44 9.42
N GLY A 72 9.79 2.57 9.30
CA GLY A 72 10.52 3.82 9.44
C GLY A 72 10.40 4.71 8.19
N GLY A 73 9.49 5.68 8.26
CA GLY A 73 9.62 6.93 7.50
C GLY A 73 8.67 7.07 6.32
N THR A 74 9.01 6.53 5.16
CA THR A 74 8.55 7.20 3.92
C THR A 74 7.36 6.52 3.24
N ASN A 75 7.24 5.19 3.34
CA ASN A 75 6.26 4.44 2.55
C ASN A 75 4.86 4.35 3.19
N LEU A 76 4.74 4.47 4.51
CA LEU A 76 3.46 4.48 5.24
C LEU A 76 2.81 5.88 5.27
N LEU A 77 3.62 6.95 5.29
CA LEU A 77 3.14 8.34 5.21
C LEU A 77 2.37 8.60 3.90
N ILE A 78 2.73 7.91 2.81
CA ILE A 78 2.03 7.99 1.52
C ILE A 78 0.57 7.48 1.61
N PHE A 79 0.24 6.64 2.59
CA PHE A 79 -1.08 6.03 2.73
C PHE A 79 -1.93 6.59 3.89
N GLY A 80 -1.43 7.60 4.63
CA GLY A 80 -2.14 8.15 5.79
C GLY A 80 -2.54 7.07 6.80
N LEU A 81 -1.64 6.11 7.04
CA LEU A 81 -1.72 5.18 8.15
C LEU A 81 -1.22 5.92 9.40
N GLN A 82 -2.04 6.84 9.89
CA GLN A 82 -2.01 7.27 11.28
C GLN A 82 -3.06 6.45 12.04
#